data_AF-A0A942YTL5-F1
#
_entry.id   AF-A0A942YTL5-F1
#
_cell.length_a   1.000
_cell.length_b   1.000
_cell.length_c   1.000
_cell.angle_alpha   90.00
_cell.angle_beta   90.00
_cell.angle_gamma   90.00
#
_symmetry.space_group_name_H-M   'P 1'
#
loop_
_entity.id
_entity.type
_entity.pdbx_description
1 polymer ?
#
loop_
_entity_poly.entity_id
_entity_poly.type
_entity_poly.pdbx_seq_one_letter_code
_entity_poly.pdbx_strand_id
1 'polypeptide(L)'
;MRIDQLFPAQTSLVGKTQNTQPAASSASFANSLSEALQKANDTIVQSENMSEKIATGEIKNIHDVTIAAQKAQIALQLTTQVRDKVVEAYQEIMRMQV
;
A
#
# COMPACT_ATOMS: atom_id res chain seq x y z
N MET A 1 29.94 -41.88 -43.28
CA MET A 1 30.19 -40.48 -43.66
C MET A 1 29.23 -40.09 -44.78
N ARG A 2 28.68 -38.86 -44.76
CA ARG A 2 27.43 -38.34 -45.39
C ARG A 2 26.22 -38.57 -44.48
N ILE A 3 25.71 -37.62 -43.68
CA ILE A 3 25.25 -36.23 -43.87
C ILE A 3 24.15 -36.12 -44.93
N ASP A 4 22.93 -36.26 -44.40
CA ASP A 4 21.63 -35.82 -44.92
C ASP A 4 20.90 -35.37 -43.63
N GLN A 5 20.80 -34.07 -43.32
CA GLN A 5 19.58 -33.28 -43.59
C GLN A 5 18.32 -34.16 -43.40
N LEU A 6 17.50 -33.99 -42.37
CA LEU A 6 16.63 -32.85 -42.16
C LEU A 6 16.09 -32.95 -40.71
N PHE A 7 16.33 -31.92 -39.90
CA PHE A 7 15.61 -31.76 -38.65
C PHE A 7 14.16 -31.36 -38.96
N PRO A 8 13.14 -32.08 -38.48
CA PRO A 8 11.76 -31.65 -38.64
C PRO A 8 11.51 -30.41 -37.76
N ALA A 9 11.17 -29.32 -38.45
CA ALA A 9 10.42 -28.15 -38.01
C ALA A 9 10.09 -28.06 -36.51
N GLN A 10 10.84 -27.23 -35.78
CA GLN A 10 10.28 -26.52 -34.63
C GLN A 10 9.35 -25.43 -35.17
N THR A 11 8.10 -25.83 -35.36
CA THR A 11 6.95 -24.93 -35.46
C THR A 11 6.98 -23.97 -34.29
N SER A 12 7.01 -22.68 -34.62
CA SER A 12 6.80 -21.55 -33.75
C SER A 12 5.63 -21.83 -32.81
N LEU A 13 5.92 -22.04 -31.53
CA LEU A 13 4.91 -22.10 -30.50
C LEU A 13 4.47 -20.68 -30.15
N VAL A 14 3.15 -20.56 -30.03
CA VAL A 14 2.39 -19.49 -29.36
C VAL A 14 2.00 -18.31 -30.24
N GLY A 15 1.12 -18.61 -31.21
CA GLY A 15 -0.07 -17.80 -31.39
C GLY A 15 -1.15 -18.22 -30.38
N LYS A 16 -1.39 -17.39 -29.36
CA LYS A 16 -2.70 -17.33 -28.69
C LYS A 16 -2.96 -15.90 -28.22
N THR A 17 -3.46 -15.10 -29.14
CA THR A 17 -4.39 -14.02 -28.81
C THR A 17 -5.61 -14.64 -28.13
N GLN A 18 -5.68 -14.53 -26.81
CA GLN A 18 -6.95 -14.58 -26.08
C GLN A 18 -6.93 -13.51 -25.00
N ASN A 19 -7.42 -12.34 -25.40
CA ASN A 19 -8.20 -11.43 -24.58
C ASN A 19 -8.99 -12.22 -23.50
N THR A 20 -8.58 -12.10 -22.25
CA THR A 20 -9.41 -12.40 -21.09
C THR A 20 -9.17 -11.33 -20.03
N GLN A 21 -10.02 -10.31 -20.10
CA GLN A 21 -10.70 -9.70 -18.97
C GLN A 21 -9.83 -9.00 -17.89
N PRO A 22 -9.85 -7.66 -17.79
CA PRO A 22 -9.31 -6.90 -16.65
C PRO A 22 -10.05 -7.13 -15.31
N ALA A 23 -11.06 -8.00 -15.26
CA ALA A 23 -11.92 -8.16 -14.08
C ALA A 23 -11.27 -8.96 -12.95
N ALA A 24 -10.33 -9.87 -13.23
CA ALA A 24 -9.68 -10.68 -12.21
C ALA A 24 -8.68 -9.88 -11.34
N SER A 25 -7.99 -8.89 -11.93
CA SER A 25 -7.09 -7.99 -11.20
C SER A 25 -7.86 -6.98 -10.35
N SER A 26 -9.02 -6.50 -10.82
CA SER A 26 -9.90 -5.65 -10.02
C SER A 26 -10.51 -6.37 -8.82
N ALA A 27 -10.86 -7.66 -8.96
CA ALA A 27 -11.33 -8.49 -7.85
C ALA A 27 -10.20 -8.75 -6.84
N SER A 28 -8.97 -8.97 -7.30
CA SER A 28 -7.79 -9.13 -6.43
C SER A 28 -7.50 -7.86 -5.62
N PHE A 29 -7.58 -6.68 -6.25
CA PHE A 29 -7.40 -5.41 -5.55
C PHE A 29 -8.53 -5.12 -4.57
N ALA A 30 -9.79 -5.33 -4.97
CA ALA A 30 -10.94 -5.17 -4.09
C ALA A 30 -10.88 -6.10 -2.87
N ASN A 31 -10.42 -7.34 -3.06
CA ASN A 31 -10.21 -8.28 -1.97
C ASN A 31 -9.09 -7.81 -1.03
N SER A 32 -7.93 -7.39 -1.55
CA SER A 32 -6.84 -6.85 -0.74
C SER A 32 -7.25 -5.57 0.01
N LEU A 33 -8.06 -4.71 -0.62
CA LEU A 33 -8.61 -3.51 0.01
C LEU A 33 -9.59 -3.87 1.14
N SER A 34 -10.44 -4.87 0.92
CA SER A 34 -11.37 -5.37 1.93
C SER A 34 -10.65 -6.02 3.10
N GLU A 35 -9.58 -6.77 2.84
CA GLU A 35 -8.68 -7.33 3.86
C GLU A 35 -7.97 -6.23 4.65
N ALA A 36 -7.49 -5.19 3.97
CA ALA A 36 -6.87 -4.05 4.62
C ALA A 36 -7.87 -3.28 5.50
N LEU A 37 -9.12 -3.12 5.06
CA LEU A 37 -10.19 -2.51 5.86
C LEU A 37 -10.52 -3.34 7.10
N GLN A 38 -10.66 -4.66 6.96
CA GLN A 38 -10.90 -5.56 8.10
C GLN A 38 -9.74 -5.50 9.09
N LYS A 39 -8.50 -5.56 8.60
CA LYS A 39 -7.30 -5.45 9.43
C LYS A 39 -7.19 -4.11 10.14
N ALA A 40 -7.59 -3.01 9.49
CA ALA A 40 -7.65 -1.70 10.12
C ALA A 40 -8.70 -1.67 11.25
N ASN A 41 -9.88 -2.24 11.03
CA ASN A 41 -10.91 -2.36 12.07
C ASN A 41 -10.43 -3.18 13.27
N ASP A 42 -9.80 -4.33 13.03
CA ASP A 42 -9.23 -5.16 14.09
C ASP A 42 -8.14 -4.41 14.87
N THR A 43 -7.32 -3.63 14.16
CA THR A 43 -6.28 -2.80 14.79
C THR A 43 -6.89 -1.69 15.65
N ILE A 44 -8.01 -1.09 15.23
CA ILE A 44 -8.72 -0.07 16.01
C ILE A 44 -9.27 -0.69 17.30
N VAL A 45 -9.95 -1.84 17.21
CA VAL A 45 -10.49 -2.55 18.39
C VAL A 45 -9.38 -2.98 19.35
N GLN A 46 -8.26 -3.47 18.82
CA GLN A 46 -7.09 -3.78 19.66
C GLN A 46 -6.49 -2.54 20.30
N SER A 47 -6.43 -1.43 19.56
CA SER A 47 -5.94 -0.15 20.09
C SER A 47 -6.84 0.36 21.21
N GLU A 48 -8.17 0.25 21.09
CA GLU A 48 -9.10 0.63 22.16
C GLU A 48 -8.87 -0.20 23.42
N ASN A 49 -8.71 -1.51 23.27
CA ASN A 49 -8.41 -2.40 24.40
C ASN A 49 -7.04 -2.11 25.04
N MET A 50 -6.05 -1.76 24.22
CA MET A 50 -4.73 -1.37 24.67
C MET A 50 -4.77 -0.01 25.38
N SER A 51 -5.56 0.95 24.87
CA SER A 51 -5.79 2.26 25.49
C SER A 51 -6.51 2.14 26.84
N GLU A 52 -7.45 1.22 26.97
CA GLU A 52 -8.09 0.90 28.25
C GLU A 52 -7.05 0.36 29.25
N LYS A 53 -6.15 -0.53 28.82
CA LYS A 53 -5.04 -1.02 29.66
C LYS A 53 -4.05 0.08 30.02
N ILE A 54 -3.73 0.99 29.11
CA ILE A 54 -2.87 2.16 29.39
C ILE A 54 -3.54 3.09 30.43
N ALA A 55 -4.86 3.28 30.36
CA ALA A 55 -5.61 4.07 31.33
C ALA A 55 -5.61 3.48 32.75
N THR A 56 -5.35 2.17 32.91
CA THR A 56 -5.17 1.53 34.23
C THR A 56 -3.83 1.84 34.93
N GLY A 57 -2.96 2.64 34.29
CA GLY A 57 -1.85 3.32 34.98
C GLY A 57 -0.53 2.56 35.05
N GLU A 58 -0.28 1.62 34.15
CA GLU A 58 0.89 0.72 34.19
C GLU A 58 2.14 1.26 33.46
N ILE A 59 2.40 2.58 33.42
CA ILE A 59 3.62 3.09 32.75
C ILE A 59 4.44 4.00 33.65
N LYS A 60 5.57 3.45 34.09
CA LYS A 60 6.51 3.93 35.12
C LYS A 60 7.74 4.66 34.54
N ASN A 61 7.67 5.26 33.35
CA ASN A 61 8.85 5.85 32.69
C ASN A 61 8.56 7.20 32.01
N ILE A 62 8.87 8.27 32.74
CA ILE A 62 8.79 9.69 32.31
C ILE A 62 9.66 9.95 31.06
N HIS A 63 10.70 9.13 30.84
CA HIS A 63 11.57 9.20 29.66
C HIS A 63 10.83 8.88 28.33
N ASP A 64 9.90 7.93 28.35
CA ASP A 64 9.17 7.52 27.16
C ASP A 64 8.16 8.60 26.72
N VAL A 65 7.62 9.38 27.66
CA VAL A 65 6.71 10.49 27.38
C VAL A 65 7.42 11.60 26.59
N THR A 66 8.66 11.95 26.97
CA THR A 66 9.45 12.97 26.25
C THR A 66 9.83 12.51 24.85
N ILE A 67 10.21 11.23 24.69
CA ILE A 67 10.53 10.67 23.37
C ILE A 67 9.28 10.60 22.49
N ALA A 68 8.14 10.18 23.05
CA ALA A 68 6.87 10.17 22.34
C ALA A 68 6.44 11.59 21.91
N ALA A 69 6.61 12.58 22.79
CA ALA A 69 6.33 13.99 22.47
C ALA A 69 7.22 14.50 21.33
N GLN A 70 8.52 14.19 21.34
CA GLN A 70 9.43 14.56 20.24
C GLN A 70 9.05 13.88 18.92
N LYS A 71 8.70 12.60 18.95
CA LYS A 71 8.21 11.88 17.74
C LYS A 71 6.93 12.48 17.20
N ALA A 72 5.98 12.83 18.08
CA ALA A 72 4.72 13.47 17.68
C ALA A 72 4.96 14.83 17.02
N GLN A 73 5.89 15.64 17.56
CA GLN A 73 6.28 16.92 16.97
C GLN A 73 6.80 16.75 15.53
N ILE A 74 7.69 15.78 15.31
CA ILE A 74 8.29 15.51 13.99
C ILE A 74 7.22 14.98 13.02
N ALA A 75 6.37 14.07 13.46
CA ALA A 75 5.29 13.52 12.64
C ALA A 75 4.28 14.60 12.22
N LEU A 76 3.96 15.53 13.11
CA LEU A 76 3.09 16.67 12.79
C LEU A 76 3.71 17.57 11.73
N GLN A 77 5.01 17.89 11.86
CA GLN A 77 5.74 18.69 10.86
C GLN A 77 5.73 18.01 9.49
N LEU A 78 6.00 16.71 9.45
CA LEU A 78 5.95 15.93 8.21
C LEU A 78 4.54 15.94 7.60
N THR A 79 3.51 15.80 8.44
CA THR A 79 2.11 15.82 7.98
C THR A 79 1.75 17.14 7.32
N THR A 80 2.18 18.27 7.89
CA THR A 80 1.97 19.58 7.27
C THR A 80 2.68 19.69 5.92
N GLN A 81 3.93 19.25 5.82
CA GLN A 81 4.66 19.26 4.54
C GLN A 81 3.99 18.39 3.47
N VAL A 82 3.49 17.22 3.85
CA VAL A 82 2.75 16.33 2.94
C VAL A 82 1.43 17.00 2.51
N ARG A 83 0.67 17.60 3.44
CA ARG A 83 -0.54 18.36 3.10
C ARG A 83 -0.23 19.45 2.09
N ASP A 84 0.81 20.25 2.34
CA ASP A 84 1.18 21.37 1.48
C ASP A 84 1.52 20.86 0.06
N LYS A 85 2.30 19.78 -0.04
CA LYS A 85 2.64 19.16 -1.34
C LYS A 85 1.43 18.58 -2.08
N VAL A 86 0.47 18.03 -1.36
CA VAL A 86 -0.78 17.52 -1.96
C VAL A 86 -1.63 18.68 -2.48
N VAL A 87 -1.71 19.79 -1.75
CA VAL A 87 -2.41 21.00 -2.21
C VAL A 87 -1.74 21.61 -3.43
N GLU A 88 -0.41 21.71 -3.43
CA GLU A 88 0.36 22.16 -4.60
C GLU A 88 0.12 21.26 -5.82
N ALA A 89 0.16 19.93 -5.65
CA ALA A 89 -0.10 18.98 -6.73
C ALA A 89 -1.51 19.12 -7.32
N TYR A 90 -2.51 19.35 -6.47
CA TYR A 90 -3.88 19.61 -6.93
C TYR A 90 -3.99 20.92 -7.73
N GLN A 91 -3.36 21.98 -7.25
CA GLN A 91 -3.32 23.27 -7.96
C GLN A 91 -2.60 23.15 -9.31
N GLU A 92 -1.53 22.36 -9.40
CA GLU A 92 -0.79 22.17 -10.64
C GLU A 92 -1.61 21.39 -11.69
N ILE A 93 -2.36 20.36 -11.27
CA ILE A 93 -3.28 19.63 -12.16
C ILE A 93 -4.35 20.57 -12.75
N MET A 94 -4.90 21.47 -11.92
CA MET A 94 -5.88 22.47 -12.37
C MET A 94 -5.29 23.46 -13.39
N ARG A 95 -4.01 23.83 -13.24
CA ARG A 95 -3.30 24.69 -14.21
C ARG A 95 -2.95 23.99 -15.53
N MET A 96 -2.87 22.66 -15.54
CA MET A 96 -2.59 21.87 -16.75
C MET A 96 -3.82 21.65 -17.63
N GLN A 97 -5.04 21.81 -17.11
CA GLN A 97 -6.30 21.52 -17.81
C GLN A 97 -6.98 22.75 -18.45
N VAL A 98 -6.39 23.94 -18.34
CA VAL A 98 -6.86 25.16 -19.03
C VAL A 98 -6.08 25.45 -20.31
#